data_AF-A0A7Y3ATT1-F1
#
_entry.id   AF-A0A7Y3ATT1-F1
#
_cell.length_a   1.000
_cell.length_b   1.000
_cell.length_c   1.000
_cell.angle_alpha   90.00
_cell.angle_beta   90.00
_cell.angle_gamma   90.00
#
_symmetry.space_group_name_H-M   'P 1'
#
loop_
_entity.id
_entity.type
_entity.pdbx_description
1 polymer ?
#
loop_
_entity_poly.entity_id
_entity_poly.type
_entity_poly.pdbx_seq_one_letter_code
_entity_poly.pdbx_strand_id
1 'polypeptide(L)'
;MVAAKINKVEGNATHLGILDDMNSPLIAEACNLDLQAGILSVTLNITFKNKKGDGIRILGVSNISLEGPASGSYEVVEGFGKFEGATGTISTTGFFNTETGVAEFRAEGSVTQPNR
;
A
#
# COMPACT_ATOMS: atom_id res chain seq x y z
N MET A 1 -23.47 -8.03 -2.60
CA MET A 1 -22.36 -7.06 -2.48
C MET A 1 -21.14 -7.66 -3.16
N VAL A 2 -20.71 -7.08 -4.27
CA VAL A 2 -19.45 -7.49 -4.91
C VAL A 2 -18.34 -6.83 -4.10
N ALA A 3 -17.50 -7.63 -3.45
CA ALA A 3 -16.32 -7.12 -2.74
C ALA A 3 -15.47 -6.29 -3.71
N ALA A 4 -15.08 -5.08 -3.31
CA ALA A 4 -14.17 -4.25 -4.09
C ALA A 4 -12.89 -5.06 -4.35
N LYS A 5 -12.69 -5.47 -5.60
CA LYS A 5 -11.48 -6.17 -6.06
C LYS A 5 -10.41 -5.11 -6.32
N ILE A 6 -9.68 -4.72 -5.29
CA ILE A 6 -8.45 -3.93 -5.47
C ILE A 6 -7.37 -4.91 -5.94
N ASN A 7 -7.15 -4.99 -7.26
CA ASN A 7 -6.43 -6.11 -7.88
C ASN A 7 -5.04 -5.76 -8.43
N LYS A 8 -4.55 -4.52 -8.30
CA LYS A 8 -3.29 -4.19 -8.97
C LYS A 8 -2.52 -3.03 -8.34
N VAL A 9 -1.23 -3.27 -8.20
CA VAL A 9 -0.22 -2.25 -7.94
C VAL A 9 0.60 -2.14 -9.22
N GLU A 10 0.58 -0.96 -9.86
CA GLU A 10 1.35 -0.68 -11.07
C GLU A 10 2.23 0.53 -10.85
N GLY A 11 3.45 0.53 -11.39
CA GLY A 11 4.31 1.70 -11.36
C GLY A 11 5.77 1.42 -11.65
N ASN A 12 6.53 2.50 -11.78
CA ASN A 12 7.98 2.48 -11.78
C ASN A 12 8.47 2.99 -10.41
N ALA A 13 9.12 2.12 -9.65
CA ALA A 13 9.70 2.48 -8.37
C ALA A 13 11.20 2.68 -8.55
N THR A 14 11.71 3.90 -8.30
CA THR A 14 13.08 4.35 -8.59
C THR A 14 14.20 3.40 -8.14
N HIS A 15 13.97 2.59 -7.11
CA HIS A 15 14.94 1.61 -6.59
C HIS A 15 14.58 0.13 -6.84
N LEU A 16 13.35 -0.16 -7.26
CA LEU A 16 12.85 -1.51 -7.56
C LEU A 16 12.81 -1.78 -9.08
N GLY A 17 12.67 -0.74 -9.90
CA GLY A 17 12.43 -0.82 -11.34
C GLY A 17 10.95 -1.06 -11.65
N ILE A 18 10.70 -1.75 -12.76
CA ILE A 18 9.36 -2.16 -13.18
C ILE A 18 8.87 -3.28 -12.26
N LEU A 19 7.68 -3.12 -11.69
CA LEU A 19 7.06 -4.12 -10.85
C LEU A 19 6.63 -5.37 -11.65
N ASP A 20 6.66 -6.51 -10.97
CA ASP A 20 6.09 -7.76 -11.45
C ASP A 20 4.69 -7.90 -10.85
N ASP A 21 3.69 -7.57 -11.65
CA ASP A 21 2.28 -7.52 -11.27
C ASP A 21 1.80 -8.83 -10.62
N MET A 22 2.26 -9.98 -11.11
CA MET A 22 1.82 -11.29 -10.58
C MET A 22 2.37 -11.56 -9.18
N ASN A 23 3.51 -10.96 -8.83
CA ASN A 23 4.21 -11.16 -7.56
C ASN A 23 4.13 -9.92 -6.66
N SER A 24 3.27 -8.96 -6.99
CA SER A 24 3.07 -7.70 -6.23
C SER A 24 1.62 -7.53 -5.77
N PRO A 25 1.05 -8.47 -4.99
CA PRO A 25 -0.33 -8.39 -4.53
C PRO A 25 -0.57 -7.23 -3.56
N LEU A 26 -1.75 -6.64 -3.65
CA LEU A 26 -2.36 -5.80 -2.62
C LEU A 26 -3.56 -6.55 -2.05
N ILE A 27 -3.54 -6.83 -0.76
CA ILE A 27 -4.58 -7.58 -0.06
C ILE A 27 -5.20 -6.70 1.01
N ALA A 28 -6.51 -6.52 0.97
CA ALA A 28 -7.27 -5.95 2.08
C ALA A 28 -7.58 -7.04 3.10
N GLU A 29 -6.91 -7.00 4.25
CA GLU A 29 -7.04 -8.00 5.32
C GLU A 29 -8.25 -7.74 6.21
N ALA A 30 -8.57 -6.46 6.42
CA ALA A 30 -9.72 -6.04 7.20
C ALA A 30 -10.28 -4.72 6.67
N CYS A 31 -11.59 -4.53 6.86
CA CYS A 31 -12.30 -3.35 6.42
C CYS A 31 -13.35 -2.99 7.47
N ASN A 32 -13.35 -1.74 7.92
CA ASN A 32 -14.31 -1.21 8.87
C ASN A 32 -14.89 0.11 8.35
N LEU A 33 -16.22 0.22 8.32
CA LEU A 33 -16.92 1.42 7.89
C LEU A 33 -17.60 2.06 9.09
N ASP A 34 -17.14 3.25 9.46
CA ASP A 34 -17.80 4.11 10.44
C ASP A 34 -18.62 5.18 9.70
N LEU A 35 -19.93 4.95 9.65
CA LEU A 35 -20.87 5.87 9.00
C LEU A 35 -21.11 7.16 9.78
N GLN A 36 -20.84 7.18 11.10
CA GLN A 36 -21.00 8.40 11.89
C GLN A 36 -19.82 9.34 11.66
N ALA A 37 -18.61 8.78 11.58
CA ALA A 37 -17.40 9.53 11.26
C ALA A 37 -17.22 9.77 9.75
N GLY A 38 -17.94 9.03 8.89
CA GLY A 38 -17.76 9.08 7.43
C GLY A 38 -16.40 8.55 6.98
N ILE A 39 -15.89 7.53 7.68
CA ILE A 39 -14.54 6.97 7.47
C ILE A 39 -14.60 5.48 7.16
N LEU A 40 -13.89 5.08 6.11
CA LEU A 40 -13.59 3.69 5.78
C LEU A 40 -12.13 3.39 6.14
N SER A 41 -11.91 2.54 7.13
CA SER A 41 -10.58 2.07 7.53
C SER A 41 -10.30 0.71 6.89
N VAL A 42 -9.17 0.58 6.19
CA VAL A 42 -8.77 -0.63 5.49
C VAL A 42 -7.36 -1.03 5.92
N THR A 43 -7.22 -2.24 6.46
CA THR A 43 -5.90 -2.83 6.72
C THR A 43 -5.40 -3.47 5.43
N LEU A 44 -4.21 -3.07 4.99
CA LEU A 44 -3.64 -3.43 3.71
C LEU A 44 -2.28 -4.10 3.90
N ASN A 45 -2.13 -5.27 3.29
CA ASN A 45 -0.88 -6.00 3.16
C ASN A 45 -0.45 -5.94 1.68
N ILE A 46 0.61 -5.20 1.41
CA ILE A 46 1.03 -4.85 0.05
C ILE A 46 2.43 -5.37 -0.18
N THR A 47 2.61 -6.18 -1.21
CA THR A 47 3.93 -6.62 -1.67
C THR A 47 4.29 -5.91 -2.95
N PHE A 48 5.51 -5.38 -3.02
CA PHE A 48 6.11 -4.83 -4.23
C PHE A 48 7.31 -5.69 -4.59
N LYS A 49 7.28 -6.36 -5.75
CA LYS A 49 8.41 -7.12 -6.28
C LYS A 49 8.69 -6.73 -7.73
N ASN A 50 9.95 -6.78 -8.14
CA ASN A 50 10.31 -6.75 -9.55
C ASN A 50 10.45 -8.16 -10.12
N LYS A 51 10.66 -8.28 -11.43
CA LYS A 51 10.81 -9.58 -12.12
C LYS A 51 12.03 -10.41 -11.68
N LYS A 52 12.97 -9.82 -10.94
CA LYS A 52 14.12 -10.53 -10.35
C LYS A 52 13.82 -11.08 -8.95
N GLY A 53 12.64 -10.77 -8.39
CA GLY A 53 12.24 -11.14 -7.04
C GLY A 53 12.70 -10.17 -5.95
N ASP A 54 13.38 -9.08 -6.29
CA ASP A 54 13.73 -8.03 -5.32
C ASP A 54 12.47 -7.24 -4.96
N GLY A 55 12.28 -6.94 -3.68
CA GLY A 55 11.03 -6.34 -3.24
C GLY A 55 10.96 -5.96 -1.77
N ILE A 56 9.84 -5.36 -1.39
CA ILE A 56 9.45 -5.17 0.01
C ILE A 56 7.98 -5.54 0.18
N ARG A 57 7.62 -6.00 1.38
CA ARG A 57 6.25 -6.15 1.83
C ARG A 57 5.99 -5.13 2.93
N ILE A 58 4.89 -4.42 2.81
CA ILE A 58 4.43 -3.44 3.78
C ILE A 58 3.06 -3.83 4.34
N LEU A 59 2.85 -3.53 5.61
CA LEU A 59 1.58 -3.73 6.30
C LEU A 59 1.16 -2.41 6.94
N GLY A 60 -0.11 -2.05 6.83
CA GLY A 60 -0.58 -0.79 7.38
C GLY A 60 -2.07 -0.59 7.29
N VAL A 61 -2.52 0.59 7.71
CA VAL A 61 -3.93 0.98 7.67
C VAL A 61 -4.07 2.23 6.82
N SER A 62 -5.01 2.21 5.89
CA SER A 62 -5.54 3.41 5.24
C SER A 62 -6.85 3.83 5.89
N ASN A 63 -6.96 5.11 6.22
CA ASN A 63 -8.20 5.74 6.63
C ASN A 63 -8.67 6.63 5.49
N ILE A 64 -9.84 6.31 4.96
CA ILE A 64 -10.42 6.95 3.79
C ILE A 64 -11.65 7.73 4.25
N SER A 65 -11.55 9.05 4.26
CA SER A 65 -12.72 9.91 4.46
C SER A 65 -13.59 9.88 3.20
N LEU A 66 -14.90 9.73 3.36
CA LEU A 66 -15.86 9.74 2.25
C LEU A 66 -16.10 11.15 1.67
N GLU A 67 -15.74 12.20 2.43
CA GLU A 67 -15.98 13.60 2.05
C GLU A 67 -14.69 14.45 2.12
N GLY A 68 -13.55 13.82 2.40
CA GLY A 68 -12.32 14.52 2.76
C GLY A 68 -11.05 13.76 2.37
N PRO A 69 -9.91 14.14 2.97
CA PRO A 69 -8.63 13.52 2.64
C PRO A 69 -8.58 12.07 3.14
N ALA A 70 -7.85 11.25 2.40
CA ALA A 70 -7.45 9.92 2.81
C ALA A 70 -5.99 9.92 3.27
N SER A 71 -5.66 9.08 4.25
CA SER A 71 -4.29 8.92 4.72
C SER A 71 -4.00 7.47 5.07
N GLY A 72 -2.72 7.11 5.18
CA GLY A 72 -2.33 5.79 5.61
C GLY A 72 -0.95 5.76 6.24
N SER A 73 -0.71 4.74 7.05
CA SER A 73 0.58 4.49 7.69
C SER A 73 0.89 3.00 7.59
N TYR A 74 2.11 2.69 7.17
CA TYR A 74 2.58 1.37 6.84
C TYR A 74 3.99 1.15 7.34
N GLU A 75 4.29 -0.10 7.70
CA GLU A 75 5.62 -0.56 8.08
C GLU A 75 6.14 -1.56 7.06
N VAL A 76 7.43 -1.49 6.74
CA VAL A 76 8.13 -2.53 5.99
C VAL A 76 8.36 -3.70 6.93
N VAL A 77 7.63 -4.80 6.68
CA VAL A 77 7.62 -6.00 7.52
C VAL A 77 8.47 -7.13 6.94
N GLU A 78 8.83 -7.04 5.66
CA GLU A 78 9.70 -8.01 5.00
C GLU A 78 10.36 -7.38 3.78
N GLY A 79 11.60 -7.79 3.50
CA GLY A 79 12.29 -7.44 2.27
C GLY A 79 12.80 -8.67 1.56
N PHE A 80 12.87 -8.61 0.23
CA PHE A 80 13.20 -9.73 -0.64
C PHE A 80 14.40 -9.41 -1.53
N GLY A 81 15.21 -10.45 -1.83
CA GLY A 81 16.38 -10.32 -2.69
C GLY A 81 17.37 -9.29 -2.13
N LYS A 82 17.74 -8.28 -2.93
CA LYS A 82 18.64 -7.21 -2.48
C LYS A 82 18.08 -6.35 -1.33
N PHE A 83 16.81 -6.53 -0.95
CA PHE A 83 16.17 -5.87 0.19
C PHE A 83 15.99 -6.73 1.42
N GLU A 84 16.57 -7.92 1.46
CA GLU A 84 16.52 -8.77 2.65
C GLU A 84 16.96 -8.01 3.92
N GLY A 85 16.16 -8.14 4.99
CA GLY A 85 16.36 -7.42 6.25
C GLY A 85 15.96 -5.93 6.24
N ALA A 86 15.40 -5.41 5.14
CA ALA A 86 14.92 -4.04 5.10
C ALA A 86 13.80 -3.78 6.12
N THR A 87 13.86 -2.61 6.74
CA THR A 87 12.83 -2.06 7.65
C THR A 87 12.50 -0.64 7.23
N GLY A 88 11.44 -0.06 7.76
CA GLY A 88 11.07 1.31 7.43
C GLY A 88 9.60 1.60 7.62
N THR A 89 9.25 2.85 7.37
CA THR A 89 7.88 3.36 7.50
C THR A 89 7.49 4.15 6.26
N ILE A 90 6.26 3.95 5.81
CA ILE A 90 5.67 4.64 4.67
C ILE A 90 4.36 5.28 5.14
N SER A 91 4.19 6.55 4.85
CA SER A 91 2.92 7.27 5.03
C SER A 91 2.32 7.60 3.67
N THR A 92 0.99 7.58 3.59
CA THR A 92 0.27 8.01 2.41
C THR A 92 -0.67 9.16 2.70
N THR A 93 -0.87 10.02 1.70
CA THR A 93 -1.89 11.07 1.68
C THR A 93 -2.60 11.04 0.34
N GLY A 94 -3.90 11.29 0.34
CA GLY A 94 -4.73 11.04 -0.83
C GLY A 94 -6.15 11.57 -0.72
N PHE A 95 -7.01 11.13 -1.61
CA PHE A 95 -8.44 11.41 -1.59
C PHE A 95 -9.23 10.23 -2.17
N PHE A 96 -10.50 10.14 -1.80
CA PHE A 96 -11.44 9.19 -2.37
C PHE A 96 -12.36 9.90 -3.35
N ASN A 97 -12.39 9.42 -4.59
CA ASN A 97 -13.38 9.83 -5.55
C ASN A 97 -14.62 8.93 -5.40
N THR A 98 -15.68 9.48 -4.81
CA THR A 98 -16.94 8.76 -4.57
C THR A 98 -17.71 8.45 -5.85
N GLU A 99 -17.51 9.22 -6.92
CA GLU A 99 -18.19 9.00 -8.20
C GLU A 99 -17.63 7.77 -8.92
N THR A 100 -16.30 7.58 -8.86
CA THR A 100 -15.63 6.45 -9.51
C THR A 100 -15.39 5.28 -8.56
N GLY A 101 -15.51 5.49 -7.25
CA GLY A 101 -15.18 4.50 -6.22
C GLY A 101 -13.69 4.23 -6.10
N VAL A 102 -12.83 5.15 -6.56
CA VAL A 102 -11.38 5.00 -6.58
C VAL A 102 -10.74 5.86 -5.49
N ALA A 103 -9.84 5.26 -4.69
CA ALA A 103 -8.98 5.99 -3.77
C ALA A 103 -7.61 6.19 -4.40
N GLU A 104 -7.13 7.43 -4.45
CA GLU A 104 -5.81 7.78 -4.96
C GLU A 104 -4.90 8.18 -3.81
N PHE A 105 -3.69 7.63 -3.78
CA PHE A 105 -2.70 7.89 -2.73
C PHE A 105 -1.35 8.27 -3.31
N ARG A 106 -0.72 9.26 -2.68
CA ARG A 106 0.72 9.52 -2.78
C ARG A 106 1.40 8.94 -1.56
N ALA A 107 2.53 8.26 -1.76
CA ALA A 107 3.29 7.62 -0.70
C ALA A 107 4.64 8.31 -0.51
N GLU A 108 5.01 8.57 0.74
CA GLU A 108 6.33 9.06 1.14
C GLU A 108 6.81 8.23 2.34
N GLY A 109 8.10 7.95 2.42
CA GLY A 109 8.62 7.12 3.49
C GLY A 109 10.12 6.92 3.43
N SER A 110 10.62 6.17 4.42
CA SER A 110 12.02 5.76 4.49
C SER A 110 12.12 4.25 4.57
N VAL A 111 13.12 3.69 3.88
CA VAL A 111 13.46 2.28 3.93
C VAL A 111 14.94 2.19 4.27
N THR A 112 15.26 1.48 5.34
CA THR A 112 16.62 1.27 5.83
C THR A 112 17.00 -0.20 5.63
N GLN A 113 18.23 -0.43 5.18
CA GLN A 113 18.79 -1.76 5.03
C GLN A 113 19.99 -1.92 5.99
N PRO A 114 20.03 -3.00 6.79
CA PRO A 114 21.08 -3.16 7.81
C PRO A 114 22.49 -3.40 7.25
N ASN A 115 22.65 -3.72 5.95
CA ASN A 115 23.93 -4.14 5.36
C ASN A 115 24.34 -3.37 4.09
N ARG A 116 24.01 -2.07 3.99
CA ARG A 116 24.51 -1.19 2.91
C ARG A 116 25.03 0.14 3.45
#